data_AF-A0A964L9E1-F1
#
_entry.id   AF-A0A964L9E1-F1
#
_cell.length_a   1.000
_cell.length_b   1.000
_cell.length_c   1.000
_cell.angle_alpha   90.00
_cell.angle_beta   90.00
_cell.angle_gamma   90.00
#
_symmetry.space_group_name_H-M   'P 1'
#
loop_
_entity.id
_entity.type
_entity.pdbx_description
1 polymer ?
#
loop_
_entity_poly.entity_id
_entity_poly.type
_entity_poly.pdbx_seq_one_letter_code
_entity_poly.pdbx_strand_id
1 'polypeptide(L)'
;MNKELVRCGLMFCSLACIQPASAGYYSSIDTRFELMPSRDFEKVFGGILDDLRAIPIPKPDRDPVFRKRYVLIESLSRDGALKLDTLEQKLNYSTVLIRRGRADEAVGFLLPLERQYPENFLVLSHYATSLFLSTPEFKAKAPYYMKQALKKWPKNMDELKDEDRRFLRAFGWDEKDFEDYRLYETCFERLILHRLDEEKRHQRKDPVEVAVDPIFTPPKEKPLRFLNDRGEFEPGRIAAAEKDKLPRNAVEIVEQLVMWMPHDDRLFWLLGEVFSASAMQEPDEKTKNQLITSAYLIFQQLEKKSFTQKLYGKAEIESRFSKLAEYVKTMPEPNVFDPEKLLKKDEDNNSGLTSEQWWRALGVGVLTGLAVGMFALWQVQEMRRRRQARTAS
;
A
#
# COMPACT_ATOMS: atom_id res chain seq x y z
N MET A 1 -34.95 -4.95 51.63
CA MET A 1 -35.19 -3.92 50.59
C MET A 1 -34.14 -4.10 49.51
N ASN A 2 -34.47 -4.90 48.48
CA ASN A 2 -33.58 -5.22 47.36
C ASN A 2 -33.67 -4.12 46.30
N LYS A 3 -32.54 -3.63 45.80
CA LYS A 3 -32.46 -2.83 44.58
C LYS A 3 -31.68 -3.64 43.55
N GLU A 4 -32.40 -4.15 42.56
CA GLU A 4 -31.84 -4.86 41.42
C GLU A 4 -31.13 -3.90 40.47
N LEU A 5 -29.97 -4.35 40.00
CA LEU A 5 -29.12 -3.69 39.02
C LEU A 5 -29.62 -4.09 37.62
N VAL A 6 -30.19 -3.14 36.88
CA VAL A 6 -30.56 -3.32 35.47
C VAL A 6 -29.29 -3.31 34.62
N ARG A 7 -28.86 -4.49 34.14
CA ARG A 7 -27.82 -4.63 33.11
C ARG A 7 -28.45 -4.47 31.73
N CYS A 8 -28.31 -3.30 31.12
CA CYS A 8 -28.55 -3.11 29.69
C CYS A 8 -27.40 -3.75 28.89
N GLY A 9 -27.65 -4.92 28.30
CA GLY A 9 -26.77 -5.53 27.31
C GLY A 9 -26.92 -4.83 25.96
N LEU A 10 -25.99 -3.95 25.61
CA LEU A 10 -25.81 -3.42 24.26
C LEU A 10 -25.03 -4.46 23.45
N MET A 11 -25.74 -5.26 22.66
CA MET A 11 -25.15 -6.23 21.74
C MET A 11 -24.80 -5.53 20.43
N PHE A 12 -23.54 -5.11 20.29
CA PHE A 12 -22.98 -4.64 19.02
C PHE A 12 -22.83 -5.83 18.07
N CYS A 13 -23.72 -5.95 17.09
CA CYS A 13 -23.50 -6.82 15.93
C CYS A 13 -22.59 -6.07 14.95
N SER A 14 -21.28 -6.14 15.15
CA SER A 14 -20.29 -5.83 14.13
C SER A 14 -20.31 -6.95 13.08
N LEU A 15 -20.90 -6.67 11.93
CA LEU A 15 -20.61 -7.41 10.70
C LEU A 15 -19.14 -7.15 10.37
N ALA A 16 -18.25 -8.01 10.87
CA ALA A 16 -16.84 -8.01 10.54
C ALA A 16 -16.70 -8.49 9.09
N CYS A 17 -16.72 -7.55 8.14
CA CYS A 17 -16.09 -7.80 6.86
C CYS A 17 -14.61 -8.05 7.15
N ILE A 18 -14.17 -9.30 7.03
CA ILE A 18 -12.75 -9.66 7.07
C ILE A 18 -12.14 -8.96 5.85
N GLN A 19 -11.29 -7.97 6.08
CA GLN A 19 -10.62 -7.21 5.04
C GLN A 19 -9.13 -7.55 5.01
N PRO A 20 -8.52 -7.66 3.82
CA PRO A 20 -7.09 -7.91 3.73
C PRO A 20 -6.29 -6.74 4.32
N ALA A 21 -5.38 -7.10 5.22
CA ALA A 21 -4.25 -6.32 5.67
C ALA A 21 -3.33 -6.02 4.48
N SER A 22 -2.73 -4.84 4.50
CA SER A 22 -1.76 -4.47 3.47
C SER A 22 -0.33 -4.57 3.98
N ALA A 23 0.61 -4.78 3.07
CA ALA A 23 1.95 -5.23 3.35
C ALA A 23 2.83 -4.23 4.11
N GLY A 24 3.90 -4.77 4.71
CA GLY A 24 5.13 -4.11 5.20
C GLY A 24 5.19 -3.77 6.65
N TYR A 25 3.99 -3.54 7.16
CA TYR A 25 3.70 -3.70 8.54
C TYR A 25 2.43 -4.53 8.53
N TYR A 26 2.60 -5.84 8.65
CA TYR A 26 1.53 -6.82 8.61
C TYR A 26 0.51 -6.49 9.68
N SER A 27 -0.58 -5.86 9.23
CA SER A 27 -1.50 -5.16 10.10
C SER A 27 -2.93 -5.34 9.63
N SER A 28 -3.74 -5.99 10.45
CA SER A 28 -5.17 -6.17 10.17
C SER A 28 -6.00 -4.90 10.42
N ILE A 29 -5.38 -3.82 10.91
CA ILE A 29 -6.08 -2.54 11.16
C ILE A 29 -6.24 -1.69 9.90
N ASP A 30 -5.46 -1.99 8.86
CA ASP A 30 -5.50 -1.27 7.60
C ASP A 30 -6.35 -2.03 6.59
N THR A 31 -7.17 -1.31 5.84
CA THR A 31 -8.03 -1.93 4.83
C THR A 31 -7.31 -2.01 3.48
N ARG A 32 -7.60 -3.04 2.69
CA ARG A 32 -7.06 -3.18 1.32
C ARG A 32 -7.21 -1.92 0.48
N PHE A 33 -8.35 -1.25 0.57
CA PHE A 33 -8.65 -0.06 -0.23
C PHE A 33 -7.82 1.16 0.17
N GLU A 34 -7.39 1.24 1.43
CA GLU A 34 -6.55 2.34 1.92
C GLU A 34 -5.10 2.19 1.50
N LEU A 35 -4.66 0.99 1.12
CA LEU A 35 -3.25 0.67 0.84
C LEU A 35 -3.09 -0.19 -0.42
N MET A 36 -3.97 0.01 -1.40
CA MET A 36 -3.92 -0.71 -2.67
C MET A 36 -2.86 -0.06 -3.58
N PRO A 37 -1.88 -0.84 -4.09
CA PRO A 37 -1.04 -0.41 -5.21
C PRO A 37 -1.92 0.03 -6.39
N SER A 38 -1.52 1.08 -7.09
CA SER A 38 -2.27 1.62 -8.21
C SER A 38 -1.37 2.36 -9.18
N ARG A 39 -1.35 1.87 -10.43
CA ARG A 39 -0.66 2.52 -11.56
C ARG A 39 -1.21 3.90 -11.93
N ASP A 40 -2.20 4.42 -11.20
CA ASP A 40 -2.66 5.80 -11.25
C ASP A 40 -2.16 6.57 -10.03
N PHE A 41 -1.00 7.23 -10.19
CA PHE A 41 -0.43 8.04 -9.13
C PHE A 41 -1.29 9.26 -8.79
N GLU A 42 -1.85 9.92 -9.80
CA GLU A 42 -2.59 11.18 -9.62
C GLU A 42 -3.88 10.96 -8.83
N LYS A 43 -4.67 9.96 -9.22
CA LYS A 43 -6.04 9.81 -8.70
C LYS A 43 -6.14 8.89 -7.50
N VAL A 44 -5.18 7.99 -7.32
CA VAL A 44 -5.26 6.93 -6.30
C VAL A 44 -4.05 6.97 -5.39
N PHE A 45 -2.86 6.62 -5.90
CA PHE A 45 -1.72 6.34 -5.02
C PHE A 45 -1.16 7.59 -4.33
N GLY A 46 -1.20 8.77 -4.99
CA GLY A 46 -0.76 10.03 -4.41
C GLY A 46 -1.54 10.42 -3.16
N GLY A 47 -2.88 10.23 -3.17
CA GLY A 47 -3.73 10.48 -2.01
C GLY A 47 -3.44 9.52 -0.85
N ILE A 48 -3.25 8.23 -1.14
CA ILE A 48 -2.84 7.22 -0.15
C ILE A 48 -1.50 7.63 0.48
N LEU A 49 -0.54 8.04 -0.33
CA LEU A 49 0.79 8.42 0.14
C LEU A 49 0.76 9.67 1.02
N ASP A 50 -0.05 10.67 0.66
CA ASP A 50 -0.24 11.87 1.49
C ASP A 50 -0.86 11.54 2.85
N ASP A 51 -1.86 10.66 2.88
CA ASP A 51 -2.49 10.20 4.12
C ASP A 51 -1.49 9.42 4.99
N LEU A 52 -0.67 8.55 4.38
CA LEU A 52 0.40 7.82 5.07
C LEU A 52 1.46 8.78 5.65
N ARG A 53 1.85 9.82 4.92
CA ARG A 53 2.82 10.83 5.36
C ARG A 53 2.29 11.69 6.50
N ALA A 54 0.97 11.83 6.63
CA ALA A 54 0.36 12.57 7.74
C ALA A 54 0.43 11.81 9.07
N ILE A 55 0.59 10.48 9.04
CA ILE A 55 0.51 9.64 10.25
C ILE A 55 1.47 10.06 11.34
N PRO A 56 2.80 10.19 11.14
CA PRO A 56 3.71 10.53 12.23
C PRO A 56 3.60 11.99 12.70
N ILE A 57 2.99 12.87 11.89
CA ILE A 57 2.94 14.31 12.19
C ILE A 57 1.98 14.55 13.38
N PRO A 58 2.40 15.21 14.48
CA PRO A 58 1.53 15.43 15.64
C PRO A 58 0.28 16.26 15.33
N LYS A 59 0.43 17.26 14.45
CA LYS A 59 -0.63 18.16 13.98
C LYS A 59 -0.50 18.34 12.46
N PRO A 60 -1.00 17.39 11.65
CA PRO A 60 -0.94 17.50 10.20
C PRO A 60 -1.97 18.52 9.70
N ASP A 61 -1.75 19.05 8.49
CA ASP A 61 -2.72 19.93 7.83
C ASP A 61 -4.04 19.22 7.51
N ARG A 62 -3.95 17.90 7.22
CA ARG A 62 -5.09 16.99 7.02
C ARG A 62 -5.03 15.87 8.05
N ASP A 63 -6.16 15.56 8.69
CA ASP A 63 -6.26 14.49 9.68
C ASP A 63 -7.16 13.36 9.16
N PRO A 64 -6.65 12.50 8.26
CA PRO A 64 -7.43 11.42 7.66
C PRO A 64 -7.92 10.43 8.72
N VAL A 65 -9.07 9.79 8.48
CA VAL A 65 -9.64 8.78 9.39
C VAL A 65 -8.63 7.67 9.67
N PHE A 66 -7.86 7.28 8.65
CA PHE A 66 -6.76 6.35 8.75
C PHE A 66 -5.80 6.70 9.90
N ARG A 67 -5.31 7.95 9.95
CA ARG A 67 -4.39 8.43 11.00
C ARG A 67 -5.02 8.38 12.40
N LYS A 68 -6.30 8.72 12.54
CA LYS A 68 -6.99 8.72 13.84
C LYS A 68 -6.97 7.33 14.49
N ARG A 69 -7.04 6.25 13.69
CA ARG A 69 -6.91 4.87 14.20
C ARG A 69 -5.55 4.62 14.84
N TYR A 70 -4.47 5.05 14.17
CA TYR A 70 -3.11 4.91 14.68
C TYR A 70 -2.91 5.66 16.00
N VAL A 71 -3.38 6.92 16.07
CA VAL A 71 -3.29 7.73 17.29
C VAL A 71 -4.10 7.11 18.43
N LEU A 72 -5.29 6.58 18.15
CA LEU A 72 -6.13 5.93 19.15
C LEU A 72 -5.49 4.65 19.71
N ILE A 73 -4.97 3.78 18.84
CA ILE A 73 -4.31 2.54 19.28
C ILE A 73 -3.05 2.86 20.10
N GLU A 74 -2.27 3.86 19.68
CA GLU A 74 -1.11 4.35 20.42
C GLU A 74 -1.52 4.85 21.83
N SER A 75 -2.56 5.67 21.94
CA SER A 75 -3.01 6.20 23.24
C SER A 75 -3.52 5.09 24.16
N LEU A 76 -4.38 4.20 23.66
CA LEU A 76 -4.93 3.11 24.47
C LEU A 76 -3.84 2.14 24.96
N SER A 77 -2.81 1.90 24.15
CA SER A 77 -1.69 1.03 24.53
C SER A 77 -0.80 1.69 25.58
N ARG A 78 -0.51 2.99 25.43
CA ARG A 78 0.30 3.76 26.40
C ARG A 78 -0.35 3.84 27.78
N ASP A 79 -1.67 3.99 27.82
CA ASP A 79 -2.43 4.08 29.07
C ASP A 79 -2.68 2.70 29.71
N GLY A 80 -2.19 1.62 29.09
CA GLY A 80 -2.43 0.23 29.54
C GLY A 80 -3.88 -0.23 29.38
N ALA A 81 -4.73 0.57 28.71
CA ALA A 81 -6.13 0.26 28.47
C ALA A 81 -6.32 -0.83 27.41
N LEU A 82 -5.41 -0.90 26.43
CA LEU A 82 -5.40 -1.97 25.43
C LEU A 82 -4.54 -3.15 25.91
N LYS A 83 -5.20 -4.28 26.16
CA LYS A 83 -4.52 -5.56 26.37
C LYS A 83 -4.17 -6.19 25.02
N LEU A 84 -2.88 -6.38 24.78
CA LEU A 84 -2.34 -7.00 23.57
C LEU A 84 -2.16 -8.51 23.81
N ASP A 85 -3.27 -9.25 23.83
CA ASP A 85 -3.30 -10.66 24.24
C ASP A 85 -2.89 -11.60 23.09
N THR A 86 -3.19 -11.23 21.84
CA THR A 86 -2.91 -12.04 20.65
C THR A 86 -1.65 -11.59 19.92
N LEU A 87 -1.04 -12.49 19.14
CA LEU A 87 0.09 -12.14 18.27
C LEU A 87 -0.30 -11.09 17.21
N GLU A 88 -1.52 -11.18 16.67
CA GLU A 88 -2.05 -10.22 15.72
C GLU A 88 -2.09 -8.80 16.30
N GLN A 89 -2.67 -8.63 17.50
CA GLN A 89 -2.72 -7.34 18.18
C GLN A 89 -1.32 -6.78 18.45
N LYS A 90 -0.37 -7.64 18.80
CA LYS A 90 1.04 -7.26 19.02
C LYS A 90 1.71 -6.79 17.73
N LEU A 91 1.52 -7.51 16.62
CA LEU A 91 2.01 -7.08 15.30
C LEU A 91 1.37 -5.76 14.89
N ASN A 92 0.05 -5.61 15.01
CA ASN A 92 -0.67 -4.36 14.76
C ASN A 92 -0.12 -3.19 15.59
N TYR A 93 0.18 -3.40 16.87
CA TYR A 93 0.76 -2.35 17.71
C TYR A 93 2.18 -1.98 17.26
N SER A 94 3.01 -2.96 16.88
CA SER A 94 4.33 -2.66 16.33
C SER A 94 4.25 -1.87 15.02
N THR A 95 3.27 -2.16 14.16
CA THR A 95 2.95 -1.35 12.98
C THR A 95 2.65 0.09 13.36
N VAL A 96 1.82 0.29 14.39
CA VAL A 96 1.48 1.63 14.90
C VAL A 96 2.73 2.37 15.34
N LEU A 97 3.59 1.75 16.14
CA LEU A 97 4.85 2.38 16.58
C LEU A 97 5.72 2.80 15.39
N ILE A 98 5.92 1.92 14.40
CA ILE A 98 6.78 2.23 13.26
C ILE A 98 6.18 3.35 12.40
N ARG A 99 4.88 3.27 12.09
CA ARG A 99 4.16 4.29 11.30
C ARG A 99 4.11 5.65 11.98
N ARG A 100 4.17 5.68 13.31
CA ARG A 100 4.22 6.90 14.12
C ARG A 100 5.65 7.44 14.31
N GLY A 101 6.63 6.85 13.62
CA GLY A 101 8.02 7.30 13.67
C GLY A 101 8.77 6.88 14.94
N ARG A 102 8.27 5.88 15.66
CA ARG A 102 8.81 5.37 16.94
C ARG A 102 9.43 3.99 16.75
N ALA A 103 10.29 3.86 15.74
CA ALA A 103 10.89 2.58 15.35
C ALA A 103 11.82 2.00 16.44
N ASP A 104 12.50 2.85 17.21
CA ASP A 104 13.28 2.50 18.39
C ASP A 104 12.42 1.85 19.49
N GLU A 105 11.24 2.38 19.76
CA GLU A 105 10.30 1.77 20.70
C GLU A 105 9.74 0.45 20.16
N ALA A 106 9.51 0.36 18.85
CA ALA A 106 9.13 -0.89 18.21
C ALA A 106 10.22 -1.97 18.37
N VAL A 107 11.51 -1.62 18.28
CA VAL A 107 12.63 -2.55 18.57
C VAL A 107 12.52 -3.08 20.00
N GLY A 108 12.30 -2.21 20.99
CA GLY A 108 12.15 -2.61 22.39
C GLY A 108 10.94 -3.52 22.62
N PHE A 109 9.82 -3.22 21.95
CA PHE A 109 8.59 -4.01 22.03
C PHE A 109 8.70 -5.38 21.32
N LEU A 110 9.35 -5.43 20.16
CA LEU A 110 9.46 -6.64 19.34
C LEU A 110 10.54 -7.61 19.82
N LEU A 111 11.59 -7.14 20.50
CA LEU A 111 12.67 -8.01 21.02
C LEU A 111 12.15 -9.18 21.89
N PRO A 112 11.29 -8.99 22.91
CA PRO A 112 10.74 -10.12 23.67
C PRO A 112 9.82 -11.01 22.82
N LEU A 113 9.16 -10.47 21.78
CA LEU A 113 8.31 -11.25 20.88
C LEU A 113 9.12 -12.11 19.92
N GLU A 114 10.23 -11.60 19.41
CA GLU A 114 11.18 -12.39 18.62
C GLU A 114 11.70 -13.59 19.42
N ARG A 115 12.05 -13.40 20.70
CA ARG A 115 12.46 -14.50 21.57
C ARG A 115 11.34 -15.50 21.86
N GLN A 116 10.09 -15.04 21.95
CA GLN A 116 8.92 -15.88 22.18
C GLN A 116 8.51 -16.66 20.92
N TYR A 117 8.66 -16.05 19.75
CA TYR A 117 8.25 -16.58 18.45
C TYR A 117 9.41 -16.56 17.45
N PRO A 118 10.55 -17.24 17.74
CA PRO A 118 11.75 -17.12 16.94
C PRO A 118 11.56 -17.65 15.52
N GLU A 119 10.61 -18.57 15.31
CA GLU A 119 10.31 -19.16 14.01
C GLU A 119 9.28 -18.36 13.17
N ASN A 120 8.64 -17.34 13.74
CA ASN A 120 7.60 -16.59 13.03
C ASN A 120 8.21 -15.52 12.11
N PHE A 121 8.07 -15.70 10.80
CA PHE A 121 8.67 -14.82 9.80
C PHE A 121 8.09 -13.39 9.81
N LEU A 122 6.82 -13.19 10.22
CA LEU A 122 6.24 -11.85 10.33
C LEU A 122 6.82 -11.07 11.51
N VAL A 123 7.03 -11.73 12.66
CA VAL A 123 7.72 -11.13 13.82
C VAL A 123 9.15 -10.73 13.46
N LEU A 124 9.88 -11.63 12.78
CA LEU A 124 11.26 -11.37 12.33
C LEU A 124 11.32 -10.22 11.32
N SER A 125 10.37 -10.15 10.38
CA SER A 125 10.27 -9.06 9.43
C SER A 125 10.01 -7.72 10.14
N HIS A 126 8.98 -7.62 10.99
CA HIS A 126 8.71 -6.39 11.75
C HIS A 126 9.92 -5.96 12.57
N TYR A 127 10.61 -6.93 13.17
CA TYR A 127 11.81 -6.65 13.95
C TYR A 127 12.95 -6.14 13.08
N ALA A 128 13.21 -6.75 11.92
CA ALA A 128 14.19 -6.26 10.96
C ALA A 128 13.87 -4.85 10.45
N THR A 129 12.60 -4.57 10.12
CA THR A 129 12.14 -3.26 9.65
C THR A 129 12.33 -2.18 10.71
N SER A 130 11.90 -2.45 11.96
CA SER A 130 12.09 -1.52 13.08
C SER A 130 13.58 -1.25 13.35
N LEU A 131 14.44 -2.28 13.32
CA LEU A 131 15.88 -2.11 13.43
C LEU A 131 16.42 -1.20 12.32
N PHE A 132 16.00 -1.43 11.07
CA PHE A 132 16.46 -0.67 9.91
C PHE A 132 16.07 0.81 9.99
N LEU A 133 14.88 1.12 10.49
CA LEU A 133 14.36 2.49 10.61
C LEU A 133 14.80 3.20 11.91
N SER A 134 15.51 2.51 12.80
CA SER A 134 15.95 3.04 14.08
C SER A 134 17.37 3.64 14.01
N THR A 135 18.03 3.73 15.15
CA THR A 135 19.37 4.31 15.30
C THR A 135 20.44 3.50 14.55
N PRO A 136 21.60 4.09 14.22
CA PRO A 136 22.67 3.39 13.50
C PRO A 136 23.10 2.06 14.13
N GLU A 137 23.11 1.98 15.47
CA GLU A 137 23.49 0.78 16.23
C GLU A 137 22.52 -0.38 16.01
N PHE A 138 21.22 -0.08 15.90
CA PHE A 138 20.19 -1.06 15.60
C PHE A 138 20.15 -1.40 14.12
N LYS A 139 20.28 -0.39 13.25
CA LYS A 139 20.23 -0.53 11.79
C LYS A 139 21.22 -1.57 11.27
N ALA A 140 22.43 -1.63 11.84
CA ALA A 140 23.45 -2.62 11.46
C ALA A 140 23.01 -4.09 11.66
N LYS A 141 22.01 -4.36 12.51
CA LYS A 141 21.48 -5.71 12.79
C LYS A 141 20.33 -6.11 11.86
N ALA A 142 19.70 -5.16 11.18
CA ALA A 142 18.54 -5.42 10.32
C ALA A 142 18.77 -6.50 9.24
N PRO A 143 19.93 -6.54 8.52
CA PRO A 143 20.17 -7.56 7.50
C PRO A 143 20.09 -8.99 8.03
N TYR A 144 20.57 -9.21 9.25
CA TYR A 144 20.56 -10.53 9.86
C TYR A 144 19.11 -11.02 10.05
N TYR A 145 18.26 -10.20 10.68
CA TYR A 145 16.88 -10.59 10.96
C TYR A 145 16.03 -10.66 9.69
N MET A 146 16.24 -9.77 8.72
CA MET A 146 15.53 -9.84 7.43
C MET A 146 15.84 -11.15 6.70
N LYS A 147 17.13 -11.53 6.67
CA LYS A 147 17.54 -12.81 6.08
C LYS A 147 16.95 -14.02 6.82
N GLN A 148 16.82 -13.95 8.15
CA GLN A 148 16.14 -15.00 8.91
C GLN A 148 14.64 -15.04 8.59
N ALA A 149 13.98 -13.88 8.47
CA ALA A 149 12.58 -13.81 8.07
C ALA A 149 12.37 -14.52 6.73
N LEU A 150 13.11 -14.13 5.69
CA LEU A 150 13.03 -14.73 4.35
C LEU A 150 13.40 -16.22 4.31
N LYS A 151 14.33 -16.67 5.17
CA LYS A 151 14.69 -18.09 5.28
C LYS A 151 13.57 -18.92 5.89
N LYS A 152 12.84 -18.35 6.86
CA LYS A 152 11.73 -19.02 7.55
C LYS A 152 10.38 -18.83 6.85
N TRP A 153 10.31 -17.89 5.91
CA TRP A 153 9.15 -17.66 5.05
C TRP A 153 9.09 -18.74 3.95
N PRO A 154 8.09 -19.65 4.00
CA PRO A 154 7.95 -20.70 2.99
C PRO A 154 7.80 -20.14 1.58
N LYS A 155 8.10 -20.93 0.55
CA LYS A 155 8.02 -20.43 -0.82
C LYS A 155 6.57 -20.30 -1.29
N ASN A 156 5.74 -21.22 -0.84
CA ASN A 156 4.35 -21.36 -1.24
C ASN A 156 3.46 -21.41 0.01
N MET A 157 2.20 -20.97 -0.12
CA MET A 157 1.29 -20.90 1.03
C MET A 157 0.88 -22.29 1.54
N ASP A 158 0.92 -23.33 0.71
CA ASP A 158 0.59 -24.72 1.04
C ASP A 158 1.64 -25.41 1.94
N GLU A 159 2.88 -24.90 1.97
CA GLU A 159 3.96 -25.34 2.86
C GLU A 159 3.74 -24.90 4.33
N LEU A 160 2.80 -23.97 4.58
CA LEU A 160 2.47 -23.50 5.94
C LEU A 160 1.63 -24.49 6.72
N LYS A 161 1.82 -24.52 8.04
CA LYS A 161 0.91 -25.24 8.95
C LYS A 161 -0.48 -24.61 8.91
N ASP A 162 -1.51 -25.41 9.20
CA ASP A 162 -2.90 -24.94 9.22
C ASP A 162 -3.15 -23.73 10.13
N GLU A 163 -2.47 -23.68 11.26
CA GLU A 163 -2.54 -22.55 12.19
C GLU A 163 -1.98 -21.27 11.58
N ASP A 164 -0.81 -21.34 10.95
CA ASP A 164 -0.19 -20.20 10.27
C ASP A 164 -1.05 -19.75 9.08
N ARG A 165 -1.61 -20.67 8.30
CA ARG A 165 -2.54 -20.33 7.21
C ARG A 165 -3.79 -19.63 7.72
N ARG A 166 -4.39 -20.11 8.83
CA ARG A 166 -5.54 -19.44 9.46
C ARG A 166 -5.16 -18.06 9.97
N PHE A 167 -3.97 -17.92 10.55
CA PHE A 167 -3.45 -16.65 11.02
C PHE A 167 -3.31 -15.64 9.87
N LEU A 168 -2.67 -16.01 8.76
CA LEU A 168 -2.53 -15.12 7.59
C LEU A 168 -3.89 -14.77 6.96
N ARG A 169 -4.84 -15.71 6.94
CA ARG A 169 -6.21 -15.42 6.50
C ARG A 169 -6.97 -14.48 7.44
N ALA A 170 -6.59 -14.38 8.71
CA ALA A 170 -7.13 -13.36 9.61
C ALA A 170 -6.63 -11.95 9.25
N PHE A 171 -5.41 -11.87 8.69
CA PHE A 171 -4.92 -10.69 7.96
C PHE A 171 -5.54 -10.58 6.55
N GLY A 172 -6.50 -11.43 6.19
CA GLY A 172 -7.17 -11.47 4.90
C GLY A 172 -6.28 -11.81 3.70
N TRP A 173 -5.10 -12.38 3.93
CA TRP A 173 -4.21 -12.78 2.85
C TRP A 173 -4.74 -13.98 2.08
N ASP A 174 -4.67 -13.88 0.76
CA ASP A 174 -4.77 -15.01 -0.15
C ASP A 174 -3.39 -15.52 -0.58
N GLU A 175 -3.38 -16.50 -1.48
CA GLU A 175 -2.14 -17.12 -1.99
C GLU A 175 -1.32 -16.14 -2.82
N LYS A 176 -1.96 -15.25 -3.57
CA LYS A 176 -1.28 -14.22 -4.36
C LYS A 176 -0.62 -13.19 -3.43
N ASP A 177 -1.35 -12.73 -2.41
CA ASP A 177 -0.81 -11.80 -1.41
C ASP A 177 0.45 -12.40 -0.73
N PHE A 178 0.41 -13.69 -0.38
CA PHE A 178 1.54 -14.39 0.22
C PHE A 178 2.79 -14.38 -0.67
N GLU A 179 2.64 -14.69 -1.95
CA GLU A 179 3.74 -14.70 -2.93
C GLU A 179 4.30 -13.29 -3.17
N ASP A 180 3.41 -12.33 -3.39
CA ASP A 180 3.76 -10.93 -3.63
C ASP A 180 4.53 -10.35 -2.44
N TYR A 181 4.07 -10.59 -1.21
CA TYR A 181 4.72 -10.07 -0.01
C TYR A 181 6.09 -10.68 0.23
N ARG A 182 6.26 -11.97 -0.08
CA ARG A 182 7.58 -12.60 -0.06
C ARG A 182 8.53 -11.97 -1.10
N LEU A 183 8.02 -11.61 -2.27
CA LEU A 183 8.78 -10.88 -3.29
C LEU A 183 9.16 -9.47 -2.83
N TYR A 184 8.21 -8.73 -2.25
CA TYR A 184 8.47 -7.38 -1.74
C TYR A 184 9.52 -7.37 -0.62
N GLU A 185 9.47 -8.33 0.29
CA GLU A 185 10.48 -8.51 1.35
C GLU A 185 11.86 -8.87 0.78
N THR A 186 11.90 -9.64 -0.30
CA THR A 186 13.16 -9.92 -1.00
C THR A 186 13.76 -8.65 -1.60
N CYS A 187 12.93 -7.79 -2.19
CA CYS A 187 13.36 -6.47 -2.66
C CYS A 187 13.76 -5.55 -1.50
N PHE A 188 13.08 -5.64 -0.36
CA PHE A 188 13.40 -4.86 0.83
C PHE A 188 14.71 -5.29 1.49
N GLU A 189 15.02 -6.59 1.54
CA GLU A 189 16.34 -7.08 1.97
C GLU A 189 17.46 -6.46 1.13
N ARG A 190 17.29 -6.42 -0.20
CA ARG A 190 18.27 -5.82 -1.11
C ARG A 190 18.42 -4.32 -0.85
N LEU A 191 17.32 -3.61 -0.59
CA LEU A 191 17.35 -2.20 -0.20
C LEU A 191 18.18 -1.99 1.08
N ILE A 192 17.92 -2.78 2.12
CA ILE A 192 18.62 -2.71 3.41
C ILE A 192 20.12 -2.93 3.21
N LEU A 193 20.49 -3.99 2.48
CA LEU A 193 21.88 -4.35 2.21
C LEU A 193 22.60 -3.25 1.41
N HIS A 194 21.97 -2.74 0.35
CA HIS A 194 22.53 -1.70 -0.50
C HIS A 194 22.83 -0.43 0.29
N ARG A 195 21.86 0.06 1.06
CA ARG A 195 22.00 1.30 1.83
C ARG A 195 23.04 1.22 2.93
N LEU A 196 23.18 0.06 3.56
CA LEU A 196 24.23 -0.18 4.55
C LEU A 196 25.62 -0.27 3.91
N ASP A 197 25.76 -0.84 2.71
CA ASP A 197 27.03 -0.81 1.98
C ASP A 197 27.41 0.62 1.56
N GLU A 198 26.44 1.36 1.03
CA GLU A 198 26.60 2.78 0.69
C GLU A 198 27.03 3.62 1.91
N GLU A 199 26.39 3.45 3.06
CA GLU A 199 26.77 4.15 4.30
C GLU A 199 28.21 3.83 4.71
N LYS A 200 28.63 2.55 4.63
CA LYS A 200 30.02 2.15 4.91
C LYS A 200 31.02 2.75 3.91
N ARG A 201 30.64 2.86 2.63
CA ARG A 201 31.46 3.53 1.61
C ARG A 201 31.61 5.02 1.91
N HIS A 202 30.52 5.71 2.25
CA HIS A 202 30.58 7.11 2.67
C HIS A 202 31.48 7.32 3.89
N GLN A 203 31.40 6.44 4.90
CA GLN A 203 32.28 6.48 6.08
C GLN A 203 33.76 6.30 5.70
N ARG A 204 34.05 5.46 4.71
CA ARG A 204 35.39 5.26 4.14
C ARG A 204 35.82 6.35 3.16
N LYS A 205 34.91 7.28 2.80
CA LYS A 205 35.07 8.29 1.74
C LYS A 205 35.29 7.66 0.35
N ASP A 206 34.80 6.45 0.15
CA ASP A 206 34.77 5.83 -1.16
C ASP A 206 33.73 6.56 -2.03
N PRO A 207 34.00 6.76 -3.33
CA PRO A 207 33.02 7.36 -4.23
C PRO A 207 31.78 6.47 -4.32
N VAL A 208 30.61 7.07 -4.16
CA VAL A 208 29.31 6.42 -4.36
C VAL A 208 28.61 7.04 -5.55
N GLU A 209 28.20 6.21 -6.50
CA GLU A 209 27.41 6.65 -7.65
C GLU A 209 26.04 7.14 -7.19
N VAL A 210 25.64 8.31 -7.67
CA VAL A 210 24.32 8.88 -7.41
C VAL A 210 23.31 8.16 -8.29
N ALA A 211 22.59 7.21 -7.70
CA ALA A 211 21.63 6.37 -8.43
C ALA A 211 20.43 6.01 -7.55
N VAL A 212 19.34 5.54 -8.16
CA VAL A 212 18.22 4.94 -7.42
C VAL A 212 18.62 3.61 -6.76
N ASP A 213 17.84 3.15 -5.79
CA ASP A 213 18.13 1.89 -5.09
C ASP A 213 18.01 0.67 -6.04
N PRO A 214 19.03 -0.19 -6.15
CA PRO A 214 19.07 -1.31 -7.10
C PRO A 214 18.35 -2.55 -6.56
N ILE A 215 17.04 -2.44 -6.29
CA ILE A 215 16.26 -3.50 -5.62
C ILE A 215 15.90 -4.69 -6.54
N PHE A 216 15.92 -4.50 -7.86
CA PHE A 216 15.51 -5.52 -8.83
C PHE A 216 16.63 -6.50 -9.21
N THR A 217 17.88 -6.05 -9.12
CA THR A 217 19.06 -6.84 -9.51
C THR A 217 19.71 -7.50 -8.30
N PRO A 218 20.13 -8.78 -8.40
CA PRO A 218 20.94 -9.41 -7.36
C PRO A 218 22.28 -8.67 -7.14
N PRO A 219 22.88 -8.74 -5.93
CA PRO A 219 24.11 -8.00 -5.61
C PRO A 219 25.35 -8.30 -6.49
N LYS A 220 25.34 -9.43 -7.21
CA LYS A 220 26.47 -9.84 -8.08
C LYS A 220 26.35 -9.32 -9.51
N GLU A 221 25.20 -8.77 -9.87
CA GLU A 221 24.92 -8.31 -11.23
C GLU A 221 25.06 -6.79 -11.33
N LYS A 222 25.22 -6.29 -12.56
CA LYS A 222 25.24 -4.85 -12.79
C LYS A 222 23.87 -4.26 -12.45
N PRO A 223 23.81 -3.23 -11.59
CA PRO A 223 22.56 -2.55 -11.24
C PRO A 223 21.74 -2.15 -12.47
N LEU A 224 20.42 -2.24 -12.34
CA LEU A 224 19.47 -1.73 -13.33
C LEU A 224 19.69 -0.22 -13.52
N ARG A 225 19.75 0.23 -14.77
CA ARG A 225 19.81 1.65 -15.14
C ARG A 225 18.58 2.06 -15.93
N PHE A 226 17.95 3.16 -15.52
CA PHE A 226 16.78 3.74 -16.19
C PHE A 226 17.20 4.69 -17.32
N LEU A 227 17.98 4.16 -18.26
CA LEU A 227 18.53 4.88 -19.40
C LEU A 227 18.21 4.11 -20.69
N ASN A 228 18.05 4.82 -21.80
CA ASN A 228 17.89 4.22 -23.13
C ASN A 228 19.22 3.65 -23.66
N ASP A 229 19.22 3.09 -24.87
CA ASP A 229 20.42 2.47 -25.48
C ASP A 229 21.56 3.47 -25.74
N ARG A 230 21.28 4.79 -25.68
CA ARG A 230 22.30 5.86 -25.78
C ARG A 230 22.87 6.26 -24.42
N GLY A 231 22.43 5.62 -23.34
CA GLY A 231 22.82 5.99 -21.98
C GLY A 231 22.16 7.28 -21.49
N GLU A 232 21.04 7.69 -22.08
CA GLU A 232 20.31 8.90 -21.72
C GLU A 232 18.94 8.57 -21.14
N PHE A 233 18.45 9.38 -20.20
CA PHE A 233 17.06 9.30 -19.77
C PHE A 233 16.13 9.77 -20.89
N GLU A 234 15.09 9.00 -21.18
CA GLU A 234 14.05 9.30 -22.17
C GLU A 234 12.68 8.89 -21.60
N PRO A 235 11.71 9.80 -21.48
CA PRO A 235 10.38 9.46 -21.00
C PRO A 235 9.75 8.28 -21.75
N GLY A 236 9.27 7.30 -21.00
CA GLY A 236 8.61 6.13 -21.60
C GLY A 236 9.55 5.11 -22.24
N ARG A 237 10.87 5.25 -22.09
CA ARG A 237 11.86 4.34 -22.68
C ARG A 237 12.96 3.94 -21.71
N ILE A 238 13.45 2.72 -21.92
CA ILE A 238 14.60 2.13 -21.24
C ILE A 238 15.31 1.21 -22.24
N ALA A 239 16.62 1.04 -22.10
CA ALA A 239 17.40 0.14 -22.94
C ALA A 239 16.84 -1.29 -22.87
N ALA A 240 16.87 -2.02 -23.99
CA ALA A 240 16.27 -3.37 -24.03
C ALA A 240 16.90 -4.32 -23.00
N ALA A 241 18.23 -4.28 -22.86
CA ALA A 241 18.95 -5.09 -21.88
C ALA A 241 18.66 -4.72 -20.42
N GLU A 242 18.27 -3.47 -20.16
CA GLU A 242 17.86 -3.01 -18.83
C GLU A 242 16.40 -3.36 -18.56
N LYS A 243 15.53 -3.26 -19.57
CA LYS A 243 14.13 -3.70 -19.51
C LYS A 243 14.00 -5.16 -19.07
N ASP A 244 14.85 -6.04 -19.59
CA ASP A 244 14.81 -7.47 -19.28
C ASP A 244 15.08 -7.79 -17.80
N LYS A 245 15.72 -6.87 -17.06
CA LYS A 245 15.96 -7.00 -15.62
C LYS A 245 14.77 -6.52 -14.78
N LEU A 246 13.82 -5.79 -15.37
CA LEU A 246 12.70 -5.19 -14.67
C LEU A 246 11.53 -6.19 -14.58
N PRO A 247 11.07 -6.56 -13.38
CA PRO A 247 9.92 -7.45 -13.25
C PRO A 247 8.64 -6.76 -13.77
N ARG A 248 7.68 -7.55 -14.26
CA ARG A 248 6.42 -7.02 -14.82
C ARG A 248 5.62 -6.20 -13.79
N ASN A 249 5.67 -6.58 -12.52
CA ASN A 249 5.03 -5.90 -11.41
C ASN A 249 5.96 -4.90 -10.70
N ALA A 250 6.99 -4.36 -11.37
CA ALA A 250 7.94 -3.43 -10.76
C ALA A 250 7.27 -2.20 -10.11
N VAL A 251 6.22 -1.65 -10.73
CA VAL A 251 5.47 -0.52 -10.16
C VAL A 251 4.89 -0.92 -8.80
N GLU A 252 4.17 -2.04 -8.74
CA GLU A 252 3.52 -2.53 -7.52
C GLU A 252 4.54 -2.82 -6.41
N ILE A 253 5.70 -3.40 -6.75
CA ILE A 253 6.80 -3.63 -5.80
C ILE A 253 7.26 -2.32 -5.17
N VAL A 254 7.53 -1.29 -5.97
CA VAL A 254 8.05 -0.01 -5.46
C VAL A 254 6.98 0.78 -4.73
N GLU A 255 5.74 0.79 -5.23
CA GLU A 255 4.59 1.35 -4.51
C GLU A 255 4.45 0.74 -3.13
N GLN A 256 4.61 -0.58 -3.03
CA GLN A 256 4.54 -1.24 -1.76
C GLN A 256 5.66 -0.80 -0.81
N LEU A 257 6.91 -0.71 -1.27
CA LEU A 257 8.04 -0.22 -0.46
C LEU A 257 7.87 1.26 -0.07
N VAL A 258 7.37 2.10 -0.98
CA VAL A 258 7.03 3.51 -0.71
C VAL A 258 5.90 3.58 0.32
N MET A 259 4.91 2.70 0.24
CA MET A 259 3.90 2.59 1.29
C MET A 259 4.54 2.21 2.61
N TRP A 260 5.59 1.38 2.69
CA TRP A 260 6.25 1.04 3.96
C TRP A 260 7.08 2.20 4.50
N MET A 261 7.69 2.98 3.62
CA MET A 261 8.54 4.12 3.97
C MET A 261 8.09 5.38 3.23
N PRO A 262 6.93 5.96 3.60
CA PRO A 262 6.30 7.03 2.82
C PRO A 262 7.11 8.34 2.78
N HIS A 263 8.08 8.49 3.69
CA HIS A 263 8.99 9.63 3.76
C HIS A 263 10.33 9.38 3.06
N ASP A 264 10.48 8.26 2.36
CA ASP A 264 11.70 7.91 1.65
C ASP A 264 11.72 8.49 0.23
N ASP A 265 12.38 9.64 0.08
CA ASP A 265 12.42 10.33 -1.21
C ASP A 265 13.20 9.57 -2.28
N ARG A 266 14.13 8.65 -1.92
CA ARG A 266 14.89 7.87 -2.91
C ARG A 266 14.07 6.71 -3.46
N LEU A 267 13.27 6.06 -2.62
CA LEU A 267 12.25 5.12 -3.11
C LEU A 267 11.18 5.82 -3.92
N PHE A 268 10.80 7.05 -3.54
CA PHE A 268 9.87 7.86 -4.31
C PHE A 268 10.45 8.25 -5.67
N TRP A 269 11.75 8.56 -5.75
CA TRP A 269 12.46 8.71 -7.03
C TRP A 269 12.44 7.41 -7.85
N LEU A 270 12.80 6.27 -7.26
CA LEU A 270 12.73 4.98 -7.94
C LEU A 270 11.32 4.70 -8.51
N LEU A 271 10.27 5.08 -7.79
CA LEU A 271 8.89 4.94 -8.28
C LEU A 271 8.66 5.71 -9.58
N GLY A 272 9.11 6.97 -9.64
CA GLY A 272 9.02 7.78 -10.85
C GLY A 272 9.77 7.18 -12.03
N GLU A 273 10.97 6.63 -11.80
CA GLU A 273 11.76 5.94 -12.82
C GLU A 273 11.05 4.69 -13.36
N VAL A 274 10.47 3.87 -12.47
CA VAL A 274 9.74 2.65 -12.83
C VAL A 274 8.44 2.96 -13.57
N PHE A 275 7.71 4.01 -13.18
CA PHE A 275 6.55 4.49 -13.94
C PHE A 275 6.93 4.85 -15.38
N SER A 276 7.98 5.65 -15.56
CA SER A 276 8.48 6.03 -16.88
C SER A 276 8.87 4.80 -17.70
N ALA A 277 9.69 3.90 -17.15
CA ALA A 277 10.15 2.70 -17.87
C ALA A 277 9.00 1.73 -18.22
N SER A 278 8.01 1.59 -17.34
CA SER A 278 6.87 0.68 -17.55
C SER A 278 5.98 1.12 -18.71
N ALA A 279 5.96 2.42 -19.05
CA ALA A 279 5.20 2.91 -20.20
C ALA A 279 5.69 2.33 -21.53
N MET A 280 6.95 1.88 -21.62
CA MET A 280 7.49 1.17 -22.79
C MET A 280 6.81 -0.19 -23.06
N GLN A 281 6.13 -0.76 -22.05
CA GLN A 281 5.46 -2.06 -22.16
C GLN A 281 3.98 -1.94 -22.54
N GLU A 282 3.42 -0.73 -22.48
CA GLU A 282 1.99 -0.53 -22.70
C GLU A 282 1.68 -0.35 -24.19
N PRO A 283 0.79 -1.19 -24.76
CA PRO A 283 0.36 -1.03 -26.14
C PRO A 283 -0.65 0.11 -26.30
N ASP A 284 -1.39 0.44 -25.23
CA ASP A 284 -2.40 1.49 -25.23
C ASP A 284 -1.75 2.87 -24.94
N GLU A 285 -1.90 3.80 -25.88
CA GLU A 285 -1.29 5.14 -25.77
C GLU A 285 -1.86 5.91 -24.57
N LYS A 286 -3.12 5.67 -24.19
CA LYS A 286 -3.72 6.32 -23.02
C LYS A 286 -3.08 5.82 -21.72
N THR A 287 -2.94 4.51 -21.53
CA THR A 287 -2.23 3.94 -20.35
C THR A 287 -0.76 4.37 -20.33
N LYS A 288 -0.07 4.36 -21.47
CA LYS A 288 1.30 4.86 -21.59
C LYS A 288 1.43 6.32 -21.14
N ASN A 289 0.56 7.20 -21.64
CA ASN A 289 0.55 8.62 -21.25
C ASN A 289 0.24 8.78 -19.75
N GLN A 290 -0.69 7.98 -19.20
CA GLN A 290 -0.99 7.99 -17.77
C GLN A 290 0.23 7.64 -16.90
N LEU A 291 1.02 6.64 -17.29
CA LEU A 291 2.24 6.25 -16.56
C LEU A 291 3.32 7.33 -16.64
N ILE A 292 3.51 7.96 -17.80
CA ILE A 292 4.47 9.06 -17.95
C ILE A 292 4.00 10.29 -17.15
N THR A 293 2.71 10.59 -17.14
CA THR A 293 2.13 11.65 -16.29
C THR A 293 2.34 11.34 -14.81
N SER A 294 2.15 10.08 -14.39
CA SER A 294 2.43 9.64 -13.02
C SER A 294 3.91 9.86 -12.65
N ALA A 295 4.84 9.49 -13.53
CA ALA A 295 6.26 9.79 -13.34
C ALA A 295 6.52 11.30 -13.24
N TYR A 296 5.95 12.10 -14.14
CA TYR A 296 6.08 13.56 -14.12
C TYR A 296 5.62 14.17 -12.79
N LEU A 297 4.45 13.75 -12.26
CA LEU A 297 3.92 14.25 -10.99
C LEU A 297 4.82 13.90 -9.81
N ILE A 298 5.39 12.69 -9.79
CA ILE A 298 6.36 12.27 -8.77
C ILE A 298 7.61 13.16 -8.81
N PHE A 299 8.21 13.35 -9.99
CA PHE A 299 9.39 14.21 -10.16
C PHE A 299 9.08 15.68 -9.85
N GLN A 300 7.88 16.16 -10.16
CA GLN A 300 7.43 17.50 -9.78
C GLN A 300 7.36 17.66 -8.26
N GLN A 301 6.86 16.65 -7.53
CA GLN A 301 6.83 16.68 -6.07
C GLN A 301 8.24 16.65 -5.46
N LEU A 302 9.15 15.85 -6.01
CA LEU A 302 10.56 15.80 -5.58
C LEU A 302 11.28 17.13 -5.83
N GLU A 303 11.06 17.76 -6.99
CA GLU A 303 11.64 19.05 -7.35
C GLU A 303 11.18 20.14 -6.36
N LYS A 304 9.87 20.21 -6.06
CA LYS A 304 9.31 21.12 -5.05
C LYS A 304 9.94 20.95 -3.66
N LYS A 305 10.22 19.71 -3.25
CA LYS A 305 10.91 19.41 -1.97
C LYS A 305 12.39 19.80 -1.97
N SER A 306 13.06 19.74 -3.11
CA SER A 306 14.49 20.06 -3.24
C SER A 306 14.83 21.52 -2.89
N PHE A 307 13.82 22.39 -2.85
CA PHE A 307 13.94 23.77 -2.38
C PHE A 307 13.98 23.90 -0.86
N THR A 308 13.42 22.93 -0.13
CA THR A 308 13.32 22.97 1.33
C THR A 308 14.31 22.03 2.03
N GLN A 309 14.84 21.02 1.32
CA GLN A 309 15.71 19.99 1.88
C GLN A 309 16.83 19.58 0.92
N LYS A 310 17.98 19.14 1.47
CA LYS A 310 19.09 18.57 0.68
C LYS A 310 18.67 17.20 0.16
N LEU A 311 18.32 17.14 -1.13
CA LEU A 311 17.89 15.93 -1.79
C LEU A 311 19.07 15.14 -2.37
N TYR A 312 19.08 13.83 -2.14
CA TYR A 312 20.00 12.91 -2.82
C TYR A 312 19.64 12.84 -4.32
N GLY A 313 20.62 12.99 -5.20
CA GLY A 313 20.38 12.96 -6.65
C GLY A 313 19.62 14.16 -7.21
N LYS A 314 19.78 15.34 -6.62
CA LYS A 314 19.10 16.57 -7.06
C LYS A 314 19.31 16.87 -8.55
N ALA A 315 20.55 16.79 -9.05
CA ALA A 315 20.87 17.10 -10.44
C ALA A 315 20.18 16.12 -11.41
N GLU A 316 20.15 14.84 -11.05
CA GLU A 316 19.43 13.82 -11.78
C GLU A 316 17.93 14.14 -11.77
N ILE A 317 17.33 14.34 -10.59
CA ILE A 317 15.89 14.63 -10.44
C ILE A 317 15.47 15.85 -11.27
N GLU A 318 16.21 16.96 -11.22
CA GLU A 318 15.95 18.16 -12.04
C GLU A 318 16.04 17.85 -13.54
N SER A 319 17.04 17.08 -13.95
CA SER A 319 17.20 16.64 -15.34
C SER A 319 16.04 15.77 -15.82
N ARG A 320 15.57 14.81 -15.00
CA ARG A 320 14.43 13.93 -15.34
C ARG A 320 13.14 14.74 -15.41
N PHE A 321 12.93 15.61 -14.42
CA PHE A 321 11.77 16.49 -14.37
C PHE A 321 11.67 17.36 -15.62
N SER A 322 12.77 17.98 -16.05
CA SER A 322 12.81 18.82 -17.25
C SER A 322 12.40 18.04 -18.52
N LYS A 323 12.98 16.86 -18.73
CA LYS A 323 12.65 15.99 -19.88
C LYS A 323 11.21 15.50 -19.85
N LEU A 324 10.69 15.12 -18.67
CA LEU A 324 9.30 14.73 -18.50
C LEU A 324 8.35 15.92 -18.76
N ALA A 325 8.68 17.10 -18.27
CA ALA A 325 7.88 18.31 -18.47
C ALA A 325 7.77 18.70 -19.95
N GLU A 326 8.86 18.56 -20.71
CA GLU A 326 8.86 18.77 -22.16
C GLU A 326 7.97 17.75 -22.87
N TYR A 327 8.09 16.46 -22.53
CA TYR A 327 7.28 15.40 -23.12
C TYR A 327 5.79 15.56 -22.80
N VAL A 328 5.43 15.87 -21.54
CA VAL A 328 4.02 16.04 -21.14
C VAL A 328 3.36 17.20 -21.89
N LYS A 329 4.10 18.26 -22.25
CA LYS A 329 3.55 19.37 -23.07
C LYS A 329 3.19 18.96 -24.49
N THR A 330 3.80 17.91 -25.02
CA THR A 330 3.54 17.42 -26.39
C THR A 330 2.54 16.27 -26.43
N MET A 331 2.16 15.73 -25.26
CA MET A 331 1.10 14.72 -25.19
C MET A 331 -0.23 15.29 -25.67
N PRO A 332 -1.08 14.47 -26.34
CA PRO A 332 -2.45 14.86 -26.60
C PRO A 332 -3.16 15.11 -25.27
N GLU A 333 -3.96 16.17 -25.21
CA GLU A 333 -4.79 16.41 -24.02
C GLU A 333 -5.59 15.14 -23.73
N PRO A 334 -5.63 14.68 -22.47
CA PRO A 334 -6.48 13.56 -22.12
C PRO A 334 -7.88 13.91 -22.62
N ASN A 335 -8.54 13.00 -23.34
CA ASN A 335 -9.92 13.17 -23.77
C ASN A 335 -10.74 13.46 -22.51
N VAL A 336 -10.94 14.75 -22.21
CA VAL A 336 -11.78 15.19 -21.12
C VAL A 336 -13.13 14.66 -21.51
N PHE A 337 -13.67 13.80 -20.65
CA PHE A 337 -15.03 13.31 -20.81
C PHE A 337 -15.90 14.54 -20.96
N ASP A 338 -16.32 14.81 -22.19
CA ASP A 338 -17.19 15.92 -22.51
C ASP A 338 -18.60 15.33 -22.42
N PRO A 339 -19.31 15.52 -21.29
CA PRO A 339 -20.64 14.98 -21.13
C PRO A 339 -21.58 15.48 -22.24
N GLU A 340 -21.33 16.65 -22.83
CA GLU A 340 -22.12 17.16 -23.95
C GLU A 340 -21.87 16.37 -25.24
N LYS A 341 -20.65 15.89 -25.50
CA LYS A 341 -20.38 14.99 -26.63
C LYS A 341 -21.04 13.63 -26.48
N LEU A 342 -21.19 13.13 -25.25
CA LEU A 342 -21.95 11.89 -25.01
C LEU A 342 -23.45 12.11 -25.17
N LEU A 343 -23.98 13.20 -24.61
CA LEU A 343 -25.37 13.58 -24.78
C LEU A 343 -25.73 13.83 -26.26
N LYS A 344 -24.83 14.44 -27.05
CA LYS A 344 -25.02 14.63 -28.50
C LYS A 344 -24.83 13.36 -29.30
N LYS A 345 -23.95 12.45 -28.88
CA LYS A 345 -23.76 11.16 -29.55
C LYS A 345 -24.99 10.25 -29.38
N ASP A 346 -25.76 10.43 -28.31
CA ASP A 346 -27.03 9.74 -28.09
C ASP A 346 -28.21 10.36 -28.87
N GLU A 347 -28.14 11.64 -29.26
CA GLU A 347 -29.14 12.27 -30.14
C GLU A 347 -29.01 11.79 -31.59
N ASP A 348 -27.80 11.55 -32.09
CA ASP A 348 -27.56 11.08 -33.46
C ASP A 348 -27.60 9.54 -33.61
N ASN A 349 -27.31 8.78 -32.55
CA ASN A 349 -27.52 7.34 -32.50
C ASN A 349 -28.84 6.99 -31.80
N ASN A 350 -29.94 7.55 -32.30
CA ASN A 350 -31.29 7.10 -31.98
C ASN A 350 -31.60 5.73 -32.61
N SER A 351 -30.74 4.73 -32.39
CA SER A 351 -31.21 3.34 -32.32
C SER A 351 -31.83 3.19 -30.94
N GLY A 352 -33.03 3.75 -30.77
CA GLY A 352 -33.81 3.58 -29.55
C GLY A 352 -33.77 2.12 -29.12
N LEU A 353 -33.62 1.90 -27.80
CA LEU A 353 -33.84 0.57 -27.21
C LEU A 353 -35.05 -0.04 -27.90
N THR A 354 -34.82 -1.19 -28.56
CA THR A 354 -35.93 -1.90 -29.20
C THR A 354 -37.04 -2.06 -28.16
N SER A 355 -38.31 -1.99 -28.57
CA SER A 355 -39.41 -2.01 -27.58
C SER A 355 -39.29 -3.20 -26.62
N GLU A 356 -38.70 -4.30 -27.08
CA GLU A 356 -38.36 -5.48 -26.30
C GLU A 356 -37.35 -5.20 -25.16
N GLN A 357 -36.28 -4.45 -25.41
CA GLN A 357 -35.31 -4.06 -24.37
C GLN A 357 -35.92 -3.09 -23.35
N TRP A 358 -36.84 -2.23 -23.79
CA TRP A 358 -37.56 -1.31 -22.90
C TRP A 358 -38.49 -2.07 -21.94
N TRP A 359 -39.23 -3.05 -22.46
CA TRP A 359 -40.06 -3.94 -21.64
C TRP A 359 -39.25 -4.81 -20.68
N ARG A 360 -38.05 -5.26 -21.07
CA ARG A 360 -37.14 -5.99 -20.18
C ARG A 360 -36.64 -5.11 -19.04
N ALA A 361 -36.20 -3.88 -19.32
CA ALA A 361 -35.73 -2.95 -18.30
C ALA A 361 -36.85 -2.59 -17.30
N LEU A 362 -38.06 -2.33 -17.80
CA LEU A 362 -39.23 -2.04 -16.96
C LEU A 362 -39.65 -3.26 -16.14
N GLY A 363 -39.64 -4.47 -16.75
CA GLY A 363 -39.93 -5.72 -16.05
C GLY A 363 -38.96 -6.02 -14.91
N VAL A 364 -37.66 -5.82 -15.14
CA VAL A 364 -36.63 -5.98 -14.09
C VAL A 364 -36.85 -4.96 -12.98
N GLY A 365 -37.10 -3.69 -13.31
CA GLY A 365 -37.36 -2.65 -12.30
C GLY A 365 -38.56 -2.95 -11.41
N VAL A 366 -39.68 -3.41 -12.01
CA VAL A 366 -40.90 -3.78 -11.27
C VAL A 366 -40.66 -5.01 -10.39
N LEU A 367 -39.99 -6.05 -10.90
CA LEU A 367 -39.68 -7.26 -10.13
C LEU A 367 -38.77 -6.96 -8.94
N THR A 368 -37.72 -6.17 -9.14
CA THR A 368 -36.82 -5.76 -8.06
C THR A 368 -37.57 -4.93 -7.01
N GLY A 369 -38.43 -3.99 -7.44
CA GLY A 369 -39.26 -3.19 -6.52
C GLY A 369 -40.21 -4.05 -5.68
N LEU A 370 -40.89 -5.02 -6.30
CA LEU A 370 -41.77 -5.96 -5.61
C LEU A 370 -41.02 -6.86 -4.62
N ALA A 371 -39.83 -7.35 -5.00
CA ALA A 371 -39.01 -8.17 -4.11
C ALA A 371 -38.57 -7.40 -2.86
N VAL A 372 -38.14 -6.15 -3.02
CA VAL A 372 -37.78 -5.26 -1.90
C VAL A 372 -39.00 -4.98 -1.02
N GLY A 373 -40.16 -4.71 -1.61
CA GLY A 373 -41.41 -4.48 -0.88
C GLY A 373 -41.87 -5.69 -0.06
N MET A 374 -41.82 -6.90 -0.64
CA MET A 374 -42.14 -8.14 0.07
C MET A 374 -41.18 -8.41 1.22
N PHE A 375 -39.88 -8.17 1.03
CA PHE A 375 -38.88 -8.35 2.08
C PHE A 375 -39.10 -7.39 3.25
N ALA A 376 -39.45 -6.13 2.97
CA ALA A 376 -39.80 -5.15 4.00
C ALA A 376 -41.07 -5.55 4.78
N LEU A 377 -42.11 -6.02 4.08
CA LEU A 377 -43.34 -6.52 4.72
C LEU A 377 -43.06 -7.75 5.60
N TRP A 378 -42.22 -8.67 5.14
CA TRP A 378 -41.82 -9.85 5.90
C TRP A 378 -41.08 -9.45 7.20
N GLN A 379 -40.13 -8.51 7.13
CA GLN A 379 -39.44 -8.00 8.31
C GLN A 379 -40.41 -7.39 9.33
N VAL A 380 -41.41 -6.63 8.87
CA VAL A 380 -42.44 -6.05 9.76
C VAL A 380 -43.28 -7.13 10.43
N GLN A 381 -43.68 -8.17 9.70
CA GLN A 381 -44.44 -9.30 10.26
C GLN A 381 -43.62 -10.10 11.28
N GLU A 382 -42.34 -10.35 10.98
CA GLU A 382 -41.43 -11.06 11.88
C GLU A 382 -41.20 -10.28 13.18
N MET A 383 -41.06 -8.96 13.11
CA MET A 383 -41.02 -8.11 14.31
C MET A 383 -42.31 -8.20 15.14
N ARG A 384 -43.48 -8.25 14.49
CA ARG A 384 -44.77 -8.41 15.20
C ARG A 384 -44.87 -9.78 15.88
N ARG A 385 -44.49 -10.87 15.21
CA ARG A 385 -44.42 -12.22 15.82
C ARG A 385 -43.54 -12.24 17.06
N ARG A 386 -42.34 -11.65 16.97
CA ARG A 386 -41.40 -11.57 18.11
C ARG A 386 -41.95 -10.76 19.28
N ARG A 387 -42.73 -9.70 19.02
CA ARG A 387 -43.41 -8.93 20.08
C ARG A 387 -44.51 -9.75 20.76
N GLN A 388 -45.34 -10.45 20.00
CA GLN A 388 -46.40 -11.29 20.55
C GLN A 388 -45.86 -12.45 21.38
N ALA A 389 -44.77 -13.08 20.94
CA ALA A 389 -44.10 -14.15 21.69
C ALA A 389 -43.55 -13.67 23.04
N ARG A 390 -43.06 -12.42 23.12
CA ARG A 390 -42.55 -11.81 24.37
C ARG A 390 -43.63 -11.39 25.34
N THR A 391 -44.85 -11.12 24.88
CA THR A 391 -45.99 -10.80 25.75
C THR A 391 -46.71 -12.05 26.28
N ALA A 392 -46.44 -13.22 25.69
CA ALA A 392 -47.04 -14.49 26.08
C ALA A 392 -46.16 -15.32 27.05
N SER A 393 -44.92 -14.87 27.30
CA SER A 393 -44.02 -15.37 28.35
C SER A 393 -44.03 -14.43 29.54
#